data_AF-A0A286U9B7-F1
#
_entry.id   AF-A0A286U9B7-F1
#
_cell.length_a   1.000
_cell.length_b   1.000
_cell.length_c   1.000
_cell.angle_alpha   90.00
_cell.angle_beta   90.00
_cell.angle_gamma   90.00
#
_symmetry.space_group_name_H-M   'P 1'
#
loop_
_entity.id
_entity.type
_entity.pdbx_description
1 polymer ?
#
loop_
_entity_poly.entity_id
_entity_poly.type
_entity_poly.pdbx_seq_one_letter_code
_entity_poly.pdbx_strand_id
1 'polypeptide(L)'
;MSFLICGFAFGGSLNDMWVAGLMGLLVRLLQSAAEGSQLSASGAQVFTSALVSFIAQLLSSFTSRIWCFTSISSSGVISLLPGFVILMGQLDVSGGNLALGTPKVIMGVLTSLFLGFGLTLGSDVFLRLDPSARRELDKIVSEAANNTVNGFFEATNSTSNVTFVGSFTFSNETDVTMPNIVQGCYRDESWGWYLQPLPPWVSYLLVPFFVLASAMANQQHWKSRQMLVIMVIACASFSVARLCNTYLGLKNHPDYVALIGSLVASILGNSYARLFGGTAYTVMLSGILLLVPVRWFVRCRWIGFF
;
A
#
# COMPACT_ATOMS: atom_id res chain seq x y z
N MET A 1 12.79 -0.91 -6.69
CA MET A 1 11.79 -1.44 -5.74
C MET A 1 10.37 -1.23 -6.24
N SER A 2 9.99 0.01 -6.60
CA SER A 2 8.63 0.39 -7.02
C SER A 2 8.02 -0.46 -8.13
N PHE A 3 8.80 -0.75 -9.20
CA PHE A 3 8.38 -1.64 -10.29
C PHE A 3 7.95 -3.03 -9.79
N LEU A 4 8.76 -3.65 -8.92
CA LEU A 4 8.56 -5.02 -8.45
C LEU A 4 7.38 -5.09 -7.47
N ILE A 5 7.28 -4.15 -6.54
CA ILE A 5 6.21 -4.17 -5.53
C ILE A 5 4.83 -3.91 -6.12
N CYS A 6 4.73 -3.05 -7.15
CA CYS A 6 3.46 -2.74 -7.83
C CYS A 6 2.71 -4.02 -8.26
N GLY A 7 3.42 -4.98 -8.87
CA GLY A 7 2.80 -6.19 -9.40
C GLY A 7 2.33 -7.20 -8.34
N PHE A 8 3.17 -7.53 -7.35
CA PHE A 8 2.80 -8.58 -6.39
C PHE A 8 2.00 -8.09 -5.18
N ALA A 9 2.17 -6.82 -4.80
CA ALA A 9 1.63 -6.27 -3.56
C ALA A 9 0.27 -5.59 -3.77
N PHE A 10 0.16 -4.78 -4.83
CA PHE A 10 -1.00 -3.92 -5.09
C PHE A 10 -1.86 -4.39 -6.27
N GLY A 11 -1.51 -5.51 -6.91
CA GLY A 11 -2.29 -6.04 -8.03
C GLY A 11 -2.18 -5.19 -9.29
N GLY A 12 -1.08 -4.45 -9.44
CA GLY A 12 -0.78 -3.71 -10.64
C GLY A 12 -0.63 -4.62 -11.86
N SER A 13 -1.09 -4.13 -13.00
CA SER A 13 -0.82 -4.77 -14.29
C SER A 13 0.60 -4.49 -14.75
N LEU A 14 1.06 -5.21 -15.78
CA LEU A 14 2.38 -4.93 -16.37
C LEU A 14 2.50 -3.49 -16.86
N ASN A 15 1.39 -2.89 -17.30
CA ASN A 15 1.35 -1.48 -17.66
C ASN A 15 1.58 -0.57 -16.45
N ASP A 16 0.95 -0.83 -15.30
CA ASP A 16 1.15 -0.02 -14.09
C ASP A 16 2.56 -0.18 -13.50
N MET A 17 3.21 -1.33 -13.73
CA MET A 17 4.54 -1.61 -13.18
C MET A 17 5.62 -0.67 -13.76
N TRP A 18 5.64 -0.44 -15.08
CA TRP A 18 6.67 0.41 -15.68
C TRP A 18 6.49 1.89 -15.30
N VAL A 19 5.24 2.36 -15.22
CA VAL A 19 4.95 3.71 -14.72
C VAL A 19 5.31 3.85 -13.24
N ALA A 20 4.99 2.85 -12.41
CA ALA A 20 5.43 2.84 -11.01
C ALA A 20 6.97 2.87 -10.89
N GLY A 21 7.67 2.18 -11.78
CA GLY A 21 9.12 2.25 -11.90
C GLY A 21 9.63 3.66 -12.22
N LEU A 22 8.99 4.34 -13.17
CA LEU A 22 9.32 5.71 -13.56
C LEU A 22 9.04 6.72 -12.42
N MET A 23 7.92 6.57 -11.71
CA MET A 23 7.62 7.40 -10.53
C MET A 23 8.63 7.18 -9.41
N GLY A 24 9.04 5.94 -9.14
CA GLY A 24 10.09 5.65 -8.17
C GLY A 24 11.44 6.27 -8.54
N LEU A 25 11.77 6.30 -9.83
CA LEU A 25 12.98 6.97 -10.34
C LEU A 25 12.87 8.49 -10.20
N LEU A 26 11.72 9.08 -10.54
CA LEU A 26 11.43 10.50 -10.37
C LEU A 26 11.60 10.93 -8.91
N VAL A 27 11.07 10.15 -7.96
CA VAL A 27 11.24 10.41 -6.52
C VAL A 27 12.73 10.44 -6.15
N ARG A 28 13.51 9.48 -6.63
CA ARG A 28 14.95 9.43 -6.34
C ARG A 28 15.70 10.61 -6.94
N LEU A 29 15.36 11.02 -8.16
CA LEU A 29 15.95 12.19 -8.81
C LEU A 29 15.64 13.48 -8.03
N LEU A 30 14.37 13.70 -7.67
CA LEU A 30 13.97 14.88 -6.91
C LEU A 30 14.61 14.92 -5.51
N GLN A 31 14.77 13.78 -4.84
CA GLN A 31 15.52 13.69 -3.60
C GLN A 31 17.00 14.03 -3.79
N SER A 32 17.64 13.48 -4.82
CA SER A 32 19.06 13.77 -5.10
C SER A 32 19.29 15.25 -5.43
N ALA A 33 18.33 15.92 -6.06
CA ALA A 33 18.37 17.36 -6.29
C ALA A 33 18.17 18.17 -4.99
N ALA A 34 17.38 17.65 -4.05
CA ALA A 34 17.10 18.30 -2.77
C ALA A 34 18.20 18.13 -1.71
N GLU A 35 19.16 17.23 -1.91
CA GLU A 35 20.28 16.94 -0.99
C GLU A 35 21.22 18.16 -0.77
N GLY A 36 21.10 19.22 -1.59
CA GLY A 36 21.90 20.45 -1.45
C GLY A 36 21.60 21.31 -0.22
N SER A 37 20.50 21.12 0.51
CA SER A 37 20.24 21.84 1.78
C SER A 37 19.39 21.03 2.77
N GLN A 38 19.79 20.97 4.05
CA GLN A 38 19.13 20.14 5.07
C GLN A 38 17.68 20.56 5.38
N LEU A 39 17.35 21.85 5.29
CA LEU A 39 15.96 22.32 5.46
C LEU A 39 15.07 21.91 4.27
N SER A 40 15.65 21.71 3.08
CA SER A 40 14.92 21.29 1.88
C SER A 40 14.62 19.80 1.86
N ALA A 41 15.41 18.95 2.54
CA ALA A 41 15.22 17.50 2.49
C ALA A 41 13.85 17.04 3.04
N SER A 42 13.46 17.53 4.21
CA SER A 42 12.15 17.18 4.82
C SER A 42 10.98 17.76 4.03
N GLY A 43 11.09 19.00 3.55
CA GLY A 43 10.07 19.61 2.69
C GLY A 43 9.93 18.88 1.35
N ALA A 44 11.05 18.52 0.72
CA ALA A 44 11.09 17.80 -0.56
C ALA A 44 10.40 16.44 -0.48
N GLN A 45 10.44 15.74 0.66
CA GLN A 45 9.67 14.49 0.83
C GLN A 45 8.16 14.71 0.64
N VAL A 46 7.62 15.81 1.17
CA VAL A 46 6.20 16.15 1.05
C VAL A 46 5.84 16.59 -0.36
N PHE A 47 6.68 17.44 -0.96
CA PHE A 47 6.46 17.88 -2.35
C PHE A 47 6.57 16.73 -3.34
N THR A 48 7.53 15.81 -3.15
CA THR A 48 7.68 14.64 -4.02
C THR A 48 6.50 13.68 -3.90
N SER A 49 5.98 13.42 -2.69
CA SER A 49 4.79 12.56 -2.54
C SER A 49 3.53 13.21 -3.14
N ALA A 50 3.36 14.53 -2.99
CA ALA A 50 2.27 15.28 -3.63
C ALA A 50 2.36 15.30 -5.16
N LEU A 51 3.57 15.42 -5.72
CA LEU A 51 3.79 15.31 -7.17
C LEU A 51 3.47 13.91 -7.68
N VAL A 52 3.87 12.86 -6.96
CA VAL A 52 3.57 11.48 -7.37
C VAL A 52 2.06 11.19 -7.35
N SER A 53 1.32 11.62 -6.32
CA SER A 53 -0.14 11.45 -6.31
C SER A 53 -0.83 12.29 -7.39
N PHE A 54 -0.39 13.52 -7.62
CA PHE A 54 -0.89 14.37 -8.69
C PHE A 54 -0.72 13.73 -10.07
N ILE A 55 0.47 13.20 -10.37
CA ILE A 55 0.75 12.52 -11.64
C ILE A 55 -0.03 11.20 -11.74
N ALA A 56 -0.13 10.43 -10.65
CA ALA A 56 -0.93 9.20 -10.64
C ALA A 56 -2.41 9.49 -10.92
N GLN A 57 -2.95 10.57 -10.36
CA GLN A 57 -4.33 10.98 -10.58
C GLN A 57 -4.55 11.48 -12.02
N LEU A 58 -3.63 12.30 -12.54
CA LEU A 58 -3.57 12.71 -13.95
C LEU A 58 -3.67 11.50 -14.88
N LEU A 59 -2.87 10.47 -14.60
CA LEU A 59 -2.81 9.28 -15.44
C LEU A 59 -4.08 8.44 -15.35
N SER A 60 -4.71 8.40 -14.16
CA SER A 60 -5.98 7.69 -13.95
C SER A 60 -7.20 8.37 -14.58
N SER A 61 -7.19 9.72 -14.71
CA SER A 61 -8.28 10.50 -15.34
C SER A 61 -8.32 10.33 -16.86
N PHE A 62 -7.26 9.79 -17.47
CA PHE A 62 -7.21 9.62 -18.91
C PHE A 62 -8.33 8.68 -19.39
N THR A 63 -8.99 9.05 -20.50
CA THR A 63 -10.23 8.45 -21.02
C THR A 63 -10.25 6.91 -21.11
N SER A 64 -9.08 6.28 -21.19
CA SER A 64 -8.97 4.82 -21.30
C SER A 64 -9.11 4.05 -19.98
N ARG A 65 -9.12 4.69 -18.79
CA ARG A 65 -9.22 4.06 -17.45
C ARG A 65 -8.30 2.85 -17.22
N ILE A 66 -7.23 2.71 -17.99
CA ILE A 66 -6.30 1.57 -17.94
C ILE A 66 -5.31 1.64 -16.76
N TRP A 67 -5.15 2.82 -16.16
CA TRP A 67 -4.15 3.11 -15.14
C TRP A 67 -4.77 3.10 -13.75
N CYS A 68 -4.16 2.38 -12.82
CA CYS A 68 -4.67 2.31 -11.45
C CYS A 68 -3.99 3.29 -10.50
N PHE A 69 -4.75 4.26 -9.97
CA PHE A 69 -4.25 5.23 -9.00
C PHE A 69 -3.67 4.58 -7.73
N THR A 70 -4.39 3.64 -7.12
CA THR A 70 -4.01 3.04 -5.82
C THR A 70 -2.70 2.26 -5.94
N SER A 71 -2.50 1.52 -7.04
CA SER A 71 -1.29 0.75 -7.28
C SER A 71 -0.09 1.63 -7.65
N ILE A 72 -0.27 2.66 -8.48
CA ILE A 72 0.82 3.53 -8.93
C ILE A 72 1.31 4.46 -7.80
N SER A 73 0.39 5.10 -7.07
CA SER A 73 0.72 6.03 -5.99
C SER A 73 1.43 5.34 -4.82
N SER A 74 0.90 4.20 -4.35
CA SER A 74 1.47 3.46 -3.22
C SER A 74 2.83 2.83 -3.53
N SER A 75 3.02 2.30 -4.75
CA SER A 75 4.29 1.71 -5.16
C SER A 75 5.35 2.75 -5.52
N GLY A 76 4.96 3.91 -6.06
CA GLY A 76 5.88 5.01 -6.36
C GLY A 76 6.54 5.59 -5.11
N VAL A 77 5.78 5.68 -4.01
CA VAL A 77 6.22 6.30 -2.75
C VAL A 77 7.00 5.34 -1.85
N ILE A 78 7.04 4.04 -2.13
CA ILE A 78 7.67 3.03 -1.26
C ILE A 78 9.13 3.32 -0.89
N SER A 79 9.89 4.00 -1.76
CA SER A 79 11.29 4.32 -1.48
C SER A 79 11.48 5.38 -0.41
N LEU A 80 10.43 6.16 -0.10
CA LEU A 80 10.42 7.16 0.95
C LEU A 80 10.01 6.58 2.31
N LEU A 81 9.42 5.37 2.34
CA LEU A 81 8.87 4.81 3.57
C LEU A 81 10.00 4.54 4.58
N PRO A 82 9.94 5.12 5.80
CA PRO A 82 10.98 4.99 6.80
C PRO A 82 10.91 3.65 7.57
N GLY A 83 10.46 2.58 6.91
CA GLY A 83 10.24 1.28 7.56
C GLY A 83 11.51 0.71 8.21
N PHE A 84 12.66 0.86 7.54
CA PHE A 84 13.94 0.43 8.10
C PHE A 84 14.34 1.24 9.35
N VAL A 85 14.18 2.56 9.31
CA VAL A 85 14.53 3.47 10.41
C VAL A 85 13.65 3.19 11.64
N ILE A 86 12.35 2.94 11.43
CA ILE A 86 11.42 2.57 12.51
C ILE A 86 11.84 1.24 13.13
N LEU A 87 12.12 0.21 12.33
CA LEU A 87 12.55 -1.10 12.83
C LEU A 87 13.86 -1.02 13.63
N MET A 88 14.84 -0.25 13.15
CA MET A 88 16.07 0.00 13.91
C MET A 88 15.81 0.74 15.23
N GLY A 89 14.93 1.74 15.20
CA GLY A 89 14.54 2.46 16.42
C GLY A 89 13.87 1.56 17.45
N GLN A 90 12.98 0.67 17.02
CA GLN A 90 12.34 -0.31 17.90
C GLN A 90 13.36 -1.28 18.50
N LEU A 91 14.36 -1.70 17.73
CA LEU A 91 15.41 -2.55 18.25
C LEU A 91 16.27 -1.86 19.30
N ASP A 92 16.72 -0.63 19.04
CA ASP A 92 17.52 0.13 20.00
C ASP A 92 16.75 0.36 21.31
N VAL A 93 15.43 0.60 21.22
CA VAL A 93 14.54 0.68 22.39
C VAL A 93 14.47 -0.67 23.11
N SER A 94 14.25 -1.77 22.38
CA SER A 94 14.18 -3.12 22.97
C SER A 94 15.52 -3.58 23.59
N GLY A 95 16.64 -3.07 23.08
CA GLY A 95 17.99 -3.33 23.58
C GLY A 95 18.39 -2.46 24.78
N GLY A 96 17.47 -1.65 25.31
CA GLY A 96 17.72 -0.79 26.49
C GLY A 96 18.28 0.60 26.16
N ASN A 97 18.50 0.93 24.89
CA ASN A 97 19.08 2.20 24.44
C ASN A 97 17.99 3.19 23.98
N LEU A 98 17.13 3.61 24.90
CA LEU A 98 16.00 4.51 24.65
C LEU A 98 16.42 5.86 24.02
N ALA A 99 17.55 6.42 24.44
CA ALA A 99 18.05 7.72 23.95
C ALA A 99 18.44 7.69 22.46
N LEU A 100 18.89 6.54 21.95
CA LEU A 100 19.28 6.35 20.55
C LEU A 100 18.11 5.88 19.67
N GLY A 101 17.21 5.07 20.23
CA GLY A 101 16.10 4.48 19.49
C GLY A 101 14.89 5.40 19.31
N THR A 102 14.51 6.14 20.35
CA THR A 102 13.28 6.95 20.35
C THR A 102 13.24 8.02 19.24
N PRO A 103 14.33 8.79 18.98
CA PRO A 103 14.33 9.77 17.89
C PRO A 103 14.12 9.16 16.51
N LYS A 104 14.66 7.95 16.26
CA LYS A 104 14.49 7.23 14.98
C LYS A 104 13.03 6.83 14.76
N VAL A 105 12.37 6.35 15.81
CA VAL A 105 10.95 6.00 15.76
C VAL A 105 10.10 7.24 15.52
N ILE A 106 10.33 8.33 16.25
CA ILE A 106 9.59 9.59 16.10
C ILE A 106 9.75 10.15 14.69
N MET A 107 10.99 10.23 14.18
CA MET A 107 11.25 10.71 12.81
C MET A 107 10.51 9.83 11.79
N GLY A 108 10.54 8.50 11.94
CA GLY A 108 9.84 7.60 11.04
C GLY A 108 8.32 7.80 11.04
N VAL A 109 7.72 8.02 12.21
CA VAL A 109 6.28 8.30 12.33
C VAL A 109 5.92 9.65 11.70
N LEU A 110 6.68 10.72 11.99
CA LEU A 110 6.46 12.05 11.41
C LEU A 110 6.58 12.04 9.88
N THR A 111 7.62 11.39 9.35
CA THR A 111 7.80 11.22 7.92
C THR A 111 6.60 10.48 7.31
N SER A 112 6.15 9.36 7.89
CA SER A 112 4.96 8.65 7.42
C SER A 112 3.69 9.51 7.41
N LEU A 113 3.52 10.38 8.41
CA LEU A 113 2.38 11.30 8.48
C LEU A 113 2.44 12.32 7.33
N PHE A 114 3.59 12.95 7.11
CA PHE A 114 3.77 13.91 6.02
C PHE A 114 3.63 13.28 4.64
N LEU A 115 4.06 12.03 4.48
CA LEU A 115 3.84 11.24 3.28
C LEU A 115 2.34 11.00 3.00
N GLY A 116 1.57 10.68 4.03
CA GLY A 116 0.10 10.57 3.93
C GLY A 116 -0.56 11.88 3.53
N PHE A 117 -0.21 12.98 4.20
CA PHE A 117 -0.74 14.31 3.86
C PHE A 117 -0.39 14.75 2.44
N GLY A 118 0.85 14.52 2.00
CA GLY A 118 1.27 14.85 0.63
C GLY A 118 0.48 14.08 -0.42
N LEU A 119 0.22 12.79 -0.20
CA LEU A 119 -0.61 11.99 -1.10
C LEU A 119 -2.04 12.53 -1.22
N THR A 120 -2.70 12.82 -0.09
CA THR A 120 -4.04 13.43 -0.07
C THR A 120 -4.05 14.78 -0.76
N LEU A 121 -3.13 15.68 -0.39
CA LEU A 121 -3.04 17.02 -0.95
C LEU A 121 -2.83 16.99 -2.48
N GLY A 122 -1.96 16.13 -2.99
CA GLY A 122 -1.75 16.03 -4.44
C GLY A 122 -2.98 15.50 -5.20
N SER A 123 -3.75 14.58 -4.61
CA SER A 123 -5.01 14.10 -5.17
C SER A 123 -6.07 15.21 -5.19
N ASP A 124 -6.23 15.93 -4.07
CA ASP A 124 -7.23 17.01 -3.95
C ASP A 124 -6.93 18.17 -4.89
N VAL A 125 -5.65 18.52 -5.05
CA VAL A 125 -5.21 19.55 -6.01
C VAL A 125 -5.57 19.14 -7.43
N PHE A 126 -5.40 17.87 -7.80
CA PHE A 126 -5.82 17.39 -9.12
C PHE A 126 -7.33 17.50 -9.34
N LEU A 127 -8.14 17.02 -8.38
CA LEU A 127 -9.60 17.08 -8.48
C LEU A 127 -10.12 18.53 -8.54
N ARG A 128 -9.40 19.49 -7.98
CA ARG A 128 -9.72 20.91 -8.11
C ARG A 128 -9.34 21.48 -9.48
N LEU A 129 -8.29 20.98 -10.10
CA LEU A 129 -7.84 21.39 -11.43
C LEU A 129 -8.71 20.79 -12.55
N ASP A 130 -9.17 19.55 -12.39
CA ASP A 130 -10.08 18.89 -13.33
C ASP A 130 -11.51 18.79 -12.76
N PRO A 131 -12.40 19.77 -13.07
CA PRO A 131 -13.77 19.73 -12.59
C PRO A 131 -14.58 18.58 -13.18
N SER A 132 -14.12 17.95 -14.27
CA SER A 132 -14.80 16.82 -14.92
C SER A 132 -14.65 15.56 -14.07
N ALA A 133 -13.42 15.22 -13.68
CA ALA A 133 -13.12 14.10 -12.81
C ALA A 133 -13.81 14.21 -11.44
N ARG A 134 -13.87 15.43 -10.88
CA ARG A 134 -14.57 15.69 -9.62
C ARG A 134 -16.07 15.42 -9.71
N ARG A 135 -16.73 15.86 -10.79
CA ARG A 135 -18.17 15.61 -11.02
C ARG A 135 -18.48 14.12 -11.16
N GLU A 136 -17.58 13.33 -11.76
CA GLU A 136 -17.77 11.88 -11.83
C GLU A 136 -17.64 11.22 -10.45
N LEU A 137 -16.66 11.63 -9.65
CA LEU A 137 -16.50 11.13 -8.28
C LEU A 137 -17.71 11.51 -7.41
N ASP A 138 -18.18 12.75 -7.49
CA ASP A 138 -19.35 13.23 -6.75
C ASP A 138 -20.62 12.45 -7.13
N LYS A 139 -20.79 12.09 -8.41
CA LYS A 139 -21.88 11.22 -8.87
C LYS A 139 -21.80 9.83 -8.23
N ILE A 140 -20.64 9.18 -8.28
CA ILE A 140 -20.44 7.84 -7.69
C ILE A 140 -20.69 7.87 -6.18
N VAL A 141 -20.20 8.90 -5.48
CA VAL A 141 -20.41 9.07 -4.04
C VAL A 141 -21.89 9.33 -3.74
N SER A 142 -22.58 10.15 -4.54
CA SER A 142 -24.01 10.40 -4.38
C SER A 142 -24.89 9.20 -4.70
N GLU A 143 -24.48 8.34 -5.63
CA GLU A 143 -25.16 7.09 -5.97
C GLU A 143 -24.89 5.98 -4.93
N ALA A 144 -23.70 5.98 -4.31
CA ALA A 144 -23.35 5.08 -3.21
C ALA A 144 -23.96 5.51 -1.87
N ALA A 145 -24.23 6.82 -1.69
CA ALA A 145 -24.94 7.35 -0.55
C ALA A 145 -26.45 7.18 -0.75
N ASN A 146 -26.95 5.97 -0.47
CA ASN A 146 -28.36 5.60 -0.24
C ASN A 146 -29.40 6.57 -0.81
N ASN A 147 -30.09 6.18 -1.89
CA ASN A 147 -31.23 6.93 -2.41
C ASN A 147 -32.23 7.23 -1.26
N THR A 148 -32.23 8.48 -0.80
CA THR A 148 -33.19 8.99 0.18
C THR A 148 -34.47 9.27 -0.56
N VAL A 149 -35.48 8.44 -0.33
CA VAL A 149 -36.80 8.66 -0.87
C VAL A 149 -37.66 9.18 0.27
N ASN A 150 -38.38 10.28 0.02
CA ASN A 150 -39.25 10.90 1.00
C ASN A 150 -40.68 10.42 0.74
N GLY A 151 -41.37 9.98 1.79
CA GLY A 151 -42.74 9.51 1.69
C GLY A 151 -43.32 9.21 3.07
N PHE A 152 -44.55 8.69 3.07
CA PHE A 152 -45.28 8.35 4.29
C PHE A 152 -45.72 6.89 4.23
N PHE A 153 -45.65 6.20 5.36
CA PHE A 153 -46.25 4.88 5.50
C PHE A 153 -47.63 5.01 6.13
N GLU A 154 -48.64 4.55 5.42
CA GLU A 154 -50.01 4.45 5.91
C GLU A 154 -50.30 2.98 6.25
N ALA A 155 -50.53 2.71 7.54
CA ALA A 155 -50.78 1.35 8.00
C ALA A 155 -52.20 0.91 7.61
N THR A 156 -52.30 -0.04 6.69
CA THR A 156 -53.56 -0.69 6.34
C THR A 156 -53.85 -1.79 7.37
N ASN A 157 -54.67 -1.46 8.37
CA ASN A 157 -55.20 -2.34 9.44
C ASN A 157 -54.40 -2.33 10.77
N SER A 158 -54.44 -1.20 11.48
CA SER A 158 -53.97 -1.06 12.87
C SER A 158 -55.09 -0.52 13.76
N THR A 159 -55.15 -0.95 15.03
CA THR A 159 -56.12 -0.42 16.03
C THR A 159 -55.82 1.02 16.47
N SER A 160 -54.68 1.58 16.07
CA SER A 160 -54.32 3.00 16.22
C SER A 160 -53.73 3.53 14.91
N ASN A 161 -54.34 4.59 14.37
CA ASN A 161 -53.90 5.28 13.14
C ASN A 161 -52.60 6.05 13.41
N VAL A 162 -51.45 5.40 13.23
CA VAL A 162 -50.14 6.06 13.31
C VAL A 162 -49.56 6.17 11.91
N THR A 163 -49.46 7.40 11.40
CA THR A 163 -48.78 7.73 10.15
C THR A 163 -47.33 8.05 10.45
N PHE A 164 -46.40 7.29 9.86
CA PHE A 164 -44.97 7.57 9.97
C PHE A 164 -44.55 8.42 8.77
N VAL A 165 -44.25 9.70 9.03
CA VAL A 165 -43.73 10.65 8.04
C VAL A 165 -42.24 10.85 8.31
N GLY A 166 -41.40 10.51 7.34
CA GLY A 166 -39.95 10.62 7.49
C GLY A 166 -39.22 10.44 6.16
N SER A 167 -37.92 10.71 6.17
CA SER A 167 -37.04 10.38 5.06
C SER A 167 -36.54 8.96 5.26
N PHE A 168 -36.74 8.09 4.27
CA PHE A 168 -36.25 6.71 4.31
C PHE A 168 -35.06 6.57 3.37
N THR A 169 -33.96 6.08 3.94
CA THR A 169 -32.76 5.68 3.22
C THR A 169 -32.90 4.22 2.83
N PHE A 170 -33.02 3.93 1.54
CA PHE A 170 -32.83 2.57 1.05
C PHE A 170 -31.37 2.39 0.66
N SER A 171 -30.61 1.70 1.50
CA SER A 171 -29.33 1.16 1.11
C SER A 171 -29.59 -0.13 0.33
N ASN A 172 -29.28 -0.14 -0.97
CA ASN A 172 -29.26 -1.40 -1.69
C ASN A 172 -28.03 -2.20 -1.21
N GLU A 173 -28.27 -3.15 -0.31
CA GLU A 173 -27.26 -4.07 0.20
C GLU A 173 -26.86 -5.15 -0.80
N THR A 174 -27.36 -5.10 -2.05
CA THR A 174 -26.60 -5.74 -3.12
C THR A 174 -25.36 -4.89 -3.31
N ASP A 175 -24.24 -5.35 -2.75
CA ASP A 175 -22.89 -4.86 -3.04
C ASP A 175 -22.90 -4.28 -4.46
N VAL A 176 -22.68 -2.97 -4.59
CA VAL A 176 -22.35 -2.35 -5.88
C VAL A 176 -20.97 -2.88 -6.24
N THR A 177 -20.92 -4.17 -6.53
CA THR A 177 -19.85 -4.84 -7.22
C THR A 177 -19.93 -4.21 -8.59
N MET A 178 -19.25 -3.08 -8.76
CA MET A 178 -18.73 -2.75 -10.07
C MET A 178 -18.00 -4.02 -10.50
N PRO A 179 -18.54 -4.78 -11.47
CA PRO A 179 -17.90 -6.01 -11.87
C PRO A 179 -16.49 -5.62 -12.28
N ASN A 180 -15.51 -6.36 -11.74
CA ASN A 180 -14.11 -6.25 -12.09
C ASN A 180 -13.23 -5.22 -11.33
N ILE A 181 -13.56 -4.90 -10.07
CA ILE A 181 -12.57 -4.27 -9.16
C ILE A 181 -11.72 -5.34 -8.48
N VAL A 182 -10.42 -5.38 -8.81
CA VAL A 182 -9.43 -6.27 -8.17
C VAL A 182 -8.46 -5.42 -7.37
N GLN A 183 -8.39 -5.65 -6.05
CA GLN A 183 -7.46 -4.95 -5.13
C GLN A 183 -7.54 -3.40 -5.22
N GLY A 184 -8.73 -2.84 -5.46
CA GLY A 184 -8.94 -1.39 -5.56
C GLY A 184 -8.60 -0.79 -6.93
N CYS A 185 -8.36 -1.63 -7.94
CA CYS A 185 -8.15 -1.23 -9.33
C CYS A 185 -9.29 -1.76 -10.21
N TYR A 186 -9.85 -0.91 -11.08
CA TYR A 186 -10.80 -1.33 -12.11
C TYR A 186 -10.05 -2.04 -13.25
N ARG A 187 -10.55 -3.21 -13.66
CA ARG A 187 -9.92 -4.07 -14.69
C ARG A 187 -10.98 -4.68 -15.58
N ASP A 188 -11.16 -4.22 -16.81
CA ASP A 188 -12.12 -4.91 -17.68
C ASP A 188 -11.60 -6.30 -18.09
N GLU A 189 -12.48 -7.31 -18.12
CA GLU A 189 -12.14 -8.69 -18.51
C GLU A 189 -11.78 -8.79 -20.00
N SER A 190 -12.28 -7.86 -20.81
CA SER A 190 -11.98 -7.77 -22.26
C SER A 190 -10.53 -7.40 -22.58
N TRP A 191 -9.77 -6.89 -21.59
CA TRP A 191 -8.40 -6.43 -21.80
C TRP A 191 -7.39 -7.57 -21.89
N GLY A 192 -6.35 -7.37 -22.71
CA GLY A 192 -5.26 -8.33 -22.89
C GLY A 192 -4.47 -8.61 -21.61
N TRP A 193 -3.70 -9.71 -21.61
CA TRP A 193 -2.95 -10.22 -20.45
C TRP A 193 -2.03 -9.20 -19.76
N TYR A 194 -1.57 -8.17 -20.48
CA TYR A 194 -0.69 -7.12 -19.95
C TYR A 194 -1.41 -6.05 -19.11
N LEU A 195 -2.75 -5.98 -19.17
CA LEU A 195 -3.60 -5.12 -18.35
C LEU A 195 -4.28 -5.86 -17.19
N GLN A 196 -4.18 -7.19 -17.17
CA GLN A 196 -4.74 -8.04 -16.13
C GLN A 196 -3.81 -8.16 -14.91
N PRO A 197 -4.33 -8.55 -13.73
CA PRO A 197 -3.49 -8.82 -12.56
C PRO A 197 -2.55 -10.01 -12.83
N LEU A 198 -1.35 -9.94 -12.27
CA LEU A 198 -0.33 -10.96 -12.47
C LEU A 198 -0.76 -12.33 -11.90
N PRO A 199 -0.44 -13.43 -12.59
CA PRO A 199 -0.69 -14.76 -12.07
C PRO A 199 0.05 -14.99 -10.75
N PRO A 200 -0.51 -15.80 -9.82
CA PRO A 200 0.09 -16.06 -8.52
C PRO A 200 1.54 -16.54 -8.58
N TRP A 201 1.91 -17.35 -9.58
CA TRP A 201 3.27 -17.86 -9.72
C TRP A 201 4.31 -16.77 -9.96
N VAL A 202 3.92 -15.66 -10.61
CA VAL A 202 4.85 -14.59 -10.98
C VAL A 202 5.35 -13.90 -9.71
N SER A 203 4.52 -13.83 -8.67
CA SER A 203 4.92 -13.30 -7.38
C SER A 203 6.08 -14.06 -6.74
N TYR A 204 6.12 -15.40 -6.87
CA TYR A 204 7.23 -16.20 -6.33
C TYR A 204 8.56 -15.93 -7.03
N LEU A 205 8.51 -15.52 -8.30
CA LEU A 205 9.69 -15.06 -9.04
C LEU A 205 10.02 -13.61 -8.69
N LEU A 206 9.03 -12.74 -8.49
CA LEU A 206 9.23 -11.32 -8.19
C LEU A 206 9.81 -11.05 -6.80
N VAL A 207 9.40 -11.84 -5.80
CA VAL A 207 9.86 -11.72 -4.40
C VAL A 207 11.40 -11.79 -4.27
N PRO A 208 12.10 -12.79 -4.82
CA PRO A 208 13.55 -12.85 -4.74
C PRO A 208 14.24 -11.67 -5.41
N PHE A 209 13.73 -11.19 -6.56
CA PHE A 209 14.25 -9.98 -7.20
C PHE A 209 14.03 -8.73 -6.35
N PHE A 210 12.88 -8.62 -5.69
CA PHE A 210 12.60 -7.50 -4.78
C PHE A 210 13.55 -7.52 -3.58
N VAL A 211 13.75 -8.69 -2.98
CA VAL A 211 14.66 -8.85 -1.84
C VAL A 211 16.09 -8.50 -2.24
N LEU A 212 16.55 -9.00 -3.39
CA LEU A 212 17.88 -8.68 -3.92
C LEU A 212 18.06 -7.18 -4.14
N ALA A 213 17.08 -6.55 -4.80
CA ALA A 213 17.09 -5.13 -5.03
C ALA A 213 17.12 -4.37 -3.68
N SER A 214 16.27 -4.73 -2.72
CA SER A 214 16.20 -4.08 -1.40
C SER A 214 17.50 -4.20 -0.60
N ALA A 215 18.19 -5.34 -0.69
CA ALA A 215 19.46 -5.54 -0.03
C ALA A 215 20.59 -4.74 -0.71
N MET A 216 20.56 -4.58 -2.03
CA MET A 216 21.48 -3.67 -2.72
C MET A 216 21.26 -2.21 -2.32
N ALA A 217 20.00 -1.79 -2.12
CA ALA A 217 19.70 -0.45 -1.61
C ALA A 217 20.27 -0.22 -0.19
N ASN A 218 20.35 -1.29 0.62
CA ASN A 218 20.94 -1.27 1.95
C ASN A 218 22.46 -1.54 1.96
N GLN A 219 23.15 -1.31 0.83
CA GLN A 219 24.60 -1.48 0.66
C GLN A 219 25.14 -2.85 1.12
N GLN A 220 24.34 -3.92 1.00
CA GLN A 220 24.82 -5.27 1.30
C GLN A 220 25.76 -5.77 0.20
N HIS A 221 26.84 -6.44 0.58
CA HIS A 221 27.80 -6.98 -0.38
C HIS A 221 27.16 -8.14 -1.17
N TRP A 222 27.07 -7.97 -2.50
CA TRP A 222 26.31 -8.84 -3.42
C TRP A 222 26.71 -10.33 -3.39
N LYS A 223 27.98 -10.64 -3.11
CA LYS A 223 28.53 -12.00 -3.16
C LYS A 223 28.66 -12.65 -1.77
N SER A 224 28.03 -12.07 -0.76
CA SER A 224 28.05 -12.62 0.60
C SER A 224 27.09 -13.81 0.74
N ARG A 225 27.46 -14.81 1.55
CA ARG A 225 26.55 -15.91 1.92
C ARG A 225 25.29 -15.39 2.64
N GLN A 226 25.41 -14.24 3.31
CA GLN A 226 24.30 -13.58 4.02
C GLN A 226 23.17 -13.16 3.07
N MET A 227 23.49 -12.70 1.86
CA MET A 227 22.50 -12.34 0.85
C MET A 227 21.58 -13.51 0.48
N LEU A 228 22.15 -14.71 0.32
CA LEU A 228 21.40 -15.91 0.01
C LEU A 228 20.47 -16.30 1.16
N VAL A 229 20.95 -16.21 2.41
CA VAL A 229 20.13 -16.50 3.59
C VAL A 229 18.94 -15.55 3.69
N ILE A 230 19.17 -14.25 3.50
CA ILE A 230 18.11 -13.22 3.47
C ILE A 230 17.02 -13.59 2.46
N MET A 231 17.43 -13.98 1.25
CA MET A 231 16.55 -14.35 0.16
C MET A 231 15.71 -15.60 0.48
N VAL A 232 16.33 -16.64 1.04
CA VAL A 232 15.65 -17.89 1.40
C VAL A 232 14.62 -17.66 2.50
N ILE A 233 14.98 -16.92 3.56
CA ILE A 233 14.05 -16.63 4.67
C ILE A 233 12.87 -15.78 4.17
N ALA A 234 13.11 -14.78 3.33
CA ALA A 234 12.05 -13.94 2.76
C ALA A 234 11.11 -14.73 1.82
N CYS A 235 11.64 -15.64 1.00
CA CYS A 235 10.82 -16.50 0.14
C CYS A 235 10.00 -17.50 0.97
N ALA A 236 10.58 -18.07 2.03
CA ALA A 236 9.88 -18.98 2.93
C ALA A 236 8.74 -18.28 3.67
N SER A 237 8.99 -17.11 4.26
CA SER A 237 7.96 -16.33 4.97
C SER A 237 6.82 -15.88 4.06
N PHE A 238 7.13 -15.40 2.85
CA PHE A 238 6.12 -15.05 1.86
C PHE A 238 5.30 -16.26 1.41
N SER A 239 5.94 -17.41 1.20
CA SER A 239 5.25 -18.63 0.77
C SER A 239 4.28 -19.12 1.83
N VAL A 240 4.71 -19.18 3.10
CA VAL A 240 3.83 -19.56 4.21
C VAL A 240 2.67 -18.58 4.36
N ALA A 241 2.93 -17.27 4.30
CA ALA A 241 1.88 -16.26 4.39
C ALA A 241 0.85 -16.42 3.25
N ARG A 242 1.30 -16.67 2.02
CA ARG A 242 0.41 -16.86 0.86
C ARG A 242 -0.38 -18.16 0.94
N LEU A 243 0.24 -19.26 1.37
CA LEU A 243 -0.42 -20.55 1.56
C LEU A 243 -1.48 -20.47 2.67
N CYS A 244 -1.17 -19.85 3.80
CA CYS A 244 -2.15 -19.65 4.87
C CYS A 244 -3.34 -18.80 4.37
N ASN A 245 -3.09 -17.76 3.59
CA ASN A 245 -4.17 -16.95 3.00
C ASN A 245 -5.10 -17.76 2.09
N THR A 246 -4.57 -18.71 1.31
CA THR A 246 -5.38 -19.56 0.43
C THR A 246 -6.07 -20.70 1.17
N TYR A 247 -5.40 -21.37 2.11
CA TYR A 247 -5.95 -22.53 2.83
C TYR A 247 -6.94 -22.14 3.93
N LEU A 248 -6.69 -21.07 4.69
CA LEU A 248 -7.57 -20.63 5.77
C LEU A 248 -8.63 -19.61 5.34
N GLY A 249 -8.69 -19.23 4.05
CA GLY A 249 -9.71 -18.30 3.56
C GLY A 249 -9.64 -16.88 4.14
N LEU A 250 -8.46 -16.44 4.59
CA LEU A 250 -8.22 -15.16 5.31
C LEU A 250 -8.33 -13.90 4.42
N LYS A 251 -9.08 -13.94 3.32
CA LYS A 251 -9.16 -12.83 2.34
C LYS A 251 -9.60 -11.50 2.98
N ASN A 252 -10.49 -11.58 3.97
CA ASN A 252 -11.07 -10.41 4.66
C ASN A 252 -10.22 -9.89 5.82
N HIS A 253 -9.12 -10.56 6.19
CA HIS A 253 -8.27 -10.17 7.32
C HIS A 253 -6.79 -10.23 6.91
N PRO A 254 -6.33 -9.23 6.14
CA PRO A 254 -4.94 -9.16 5.70
C PRO A 254 -3.94 -9.07 6.87
N ASP A 255 -4.40 -8.62 8.03
CA ASP A 255 -3.61 -8.43 9.26
C ASP A 255 -3.06 -9.77 9.77
N TYR A 256 -3.86 -10.84 9.70
CA TYR A 256 -3.43 -12.18 10.08
C TYR A 256 -2.35 -12.72 9.13
N VAL A 257 -2.47 -12.43 7.83
CA VAL A 257 -1.46 -12.86 6.84
C VAL A 257 -0.11 -12.19 7.11
N ALA A 258 -0.12 -10.91 7.47
CA ALA A 258 1.09 -10.18 7.87
C ALA A 258 1.68 -10.72 9.20
N LEU A 259 0.83 -11.05 10.16
CA LEU A 259 1.24 -11.64 11.44
C LEU A 259 1.91 -13.01 11.26
N ILE A 260 1.30 -13.91 10.47
CA ILE A 260 1.84 -15.26 10.23
C ILE A 260 3.21 -15.18 9.53
N GLY A 261 3.32 -14.37 8.48
CA GLY A 261 4.60 -14.30 7.76
C GLY A 261 5.71 -13.59 8.53
N SER A 262 5.39 -12.59 9.37
CA SER A 262 6.40 -11.96 10.24
C SER A 262 6.84 -12.90 11.37
N LEU A 263 5.95 -13.75 11.90
CA LEU A 263 6.28 -14.81 12.86
C LEU A 263 7.24 -15.83 12.23
N VAL A 264 6.97 -16.29 11.01
CA VAL A 264 7.85 -17.22 10.29
C VAL A 264 9.22 -16.60 10.02
N ALA A 265 9.25 -15.35 9.54
CA ALA A 265 10.50 -14.63 9.34
C ALA A 265 11.30 -14.50 10.64
N SER A 266 10.62 -14.29 11.77
CA SER A 266 11.24 -14.15 13.10
C SER A 266 11.79 -15.45 13.67
N ILE A 267 11.06 -16.56 13.53
CA ILE A 267 11.56 -17.87 13.96
C ILE A 267 12.78 -18.26 13.14
N LEU A 268 12.71 -18.11 11.81
CA LEU A 268 13.81 -18.44 10.92
C LEU A 268 15.04 -17.56 11.16
N GLY A 269 14.86 -16.24 11.30
CA GLY A 269 15.96 -15.31 11.57
C GLY A 269 16.67 -15.58 12.90
N ASN A 270 15.90 -15.84 13.97
CA ASN A 270 16.47 -16.20 15.28
C ASN A 270 17.16 -17.56 15.25
N SER A 271 16.62 -18.54 14.51
CA SER A 271 17.25 -19.85 14.35
C SER A 271 18.61 -19.74 13.63
N TYR A 272 18.68 -18.92 12.57
CA TYR A 272 19.90 -18.67 11.83
C TYR A 272 20.97 -17.99 12.69
N ALA A 273 20.59 -16.99 13.49
CA ALA A 273 21.51 -16.29 14.38
C ALA A 273 22.14 -17.22 15.42
N ARG A 274 21.37 -18.18 15.96
CA ARG A 274 21.87 -19.17 16.93
C ARG A 274 22.83 -20.19 16.31
N LEU A 275 22.58 -20.60 15.06
CA LEU A 275 23.38 -21.64 14.39
C LEU A 275 24.68 -21.11 13.80
N PHE A 276 24.66 -19.91 13.21
CA PHE A 276 25.77 -19.40 12.40
C PHE A 276 26.43 -18.13 12.98
N GLY A 277 26.03 -17.70 14.17
CA GLY A 277 26.68 -16.59 14.89
C GLY A 277 26.48 -15.21 14.24
N GLY A 278 25.42 -15.03 13.43
CA GLY A 278 25.09 -13.76 12.78
C GLY A 278 24.06 -12.92 13.54
N THR A 279 23.88 -11.67 13.15
CA THR A 279 22.82 -10.80 13.69
C THR A 279 21.46 -11.17 13.07
N ALA A 280 20.53 -11.69 13.89
CA ALA A 280 19.19 -12.10 13.43
C ALA A 280 18.47 -10.99 12.66
N TYR A 281 18.65 -9.75 13.11
CA TYR A 281 17.96 -8.59 12.59
C TYR A 281 18.22 -8.33 11.09
N THR A 282 19.49 -8.36 10.67
CA THR A 282 19.86 -8.04 9.28
C THR A 282 19.18 -8.98 8.29
N VAL A 283 18.91 -10.21 8.73
CA VAL A 283 18.31 -11.26 7.92
C VAL A 283 16.78 -11.20 7.90
N MET A 284 16.16 -10.67 8.96
CA MET A 284 14.71 -10.55 9.09
C MET A 284 14.13 -9.30 8.43
N LEU A 285 14.93 -8.24 8.33
CA LEU A 285 14.48 -6.91 7.91
C LEU A 285 13.79 -6.89 6.54
N SER A 286 14.37 -7.52 5.53
CA SER A 286 13.82 -7.53 4.17
C SER A 286 12.48 -8.28 4.09
N GLY A 287 12.34 -9.36 4.87
CA GLY A 287 11.10 -10.10 5.02
C GLY A 287 10.01 -9.23 5.66
N ILE A 288 10.32 -8.56 6.77
CA ILE A 288 9.36 -7.69 7.45
C ILE A 288 8.94 -6.52 6.55
N LEU A 289 9.90 -5.88 5.87
CA LEU A 289 9.64 -4.79 4.91
C LEU A 289 8.79 -5.24 3.72
N LEU A 290 8.82 -6.52 3.35
CA LEU A 290 7.95 -7.05 2.30
C LEU A 290 6.51 -7.25 2.80
N LEU A 291 6.30 -7.51 4.09
CA LEU A 291 4.98 -7.82 4.63
C LEU A 291 4.21 -6.59 5.18
N VAL A 292 4.92 -5.59 5.70
CA VAL A 292 4.31 -4.43 6.37
C VAL A 292 3.63 -3.41 5.41
N PRO A 293 4.22 -2.98 4.29
CA PRO A 293 3.65 -1.88 3.49
C PRO A 293 2.49 -2.30 2.57
N VAL A 294 2.30 -3.59 2.33
CA VAL A 294 1.49 -4.10 1.21
C VAL A 294 -0.02 -4.02 1.44
N ARG A 295 -0.45 -4.12 2.69
CA ARG A 295 -1.88 -4.26 3.02
C ARG A 295 -2.39 -3.23 4.03
N TRP A 296 -1.52 -2.72 4.90
CA TRP A 296 -1.84 -1.60 5.78
C TRP A 296 -2.18 -0.33 5.00
N PHE A 297 -1.47 -0.04 3.90
CA PHE A 297 -1.72 1.16 3.09
C PHE A 297 -3.07 1.13 2.36
N VAL A 298 -3.56 -0.05 2.01
CA VAL A 298 -4.83 -0.24 1.27
C VAL A 298 -6.04 -0.22 2.22
N ARG A 299 -5.86 -0.62 3.49
CA ARG A 299 -6.96 -0.77 4.46
C ARG A 299 -7.00 0.31 5.53
N CYS A 300 -5.86 0.90 5.90
CA CYS A 300 -5.87 2.20 6.56
C CYS A 300 -6.31 3.22 5.53
N ARG A 301 -7.62 3.46 5.48
CA ARG A 301 -8.31 4.57 4.82
C ARG A 301 -7.83 5.90 5.43
N TRP A 302 -6.54 6.23 5.27
CA TRP A 302 -5.97 7.55 5.58
C TRP A 302 -6.64 8.65 4.73
N ILE A 303 -7.28 8.26 3.62
CA ILE A 303 -8.12 9.10 2.75
C ILE A 303 -9.53 9.37 3.31
N GLY A 304 -9.94 8.74 4.43
CA GLY A 304 -11.26 8.96 5.03
C GLY A 304 -11.24 9.66 6.38
N PHE A 305 -10.10 10.22 6.79
CA PHE A 305 -9.96 10.95 8.06
C PHE A 305 -9.83 12.48 7.88
N PHE A 306 -9.97 12.98 6.65
CA PHE A 306 -10.16 14.38 6.32
C PHE A 306 -11.14 14.51 5.16
#